data_AF-A0A961D863-F1
#
_entry.id   AF-A0A961D863-F1
#
_cell.length_a   1.000
_cell.length_b   1.000
_cell.length_c   1.000
_cell.angle_alpha   90.00
_cell.angle_beta   90.00
_cell.angle_gamma   90.00
#
_symmetry.space_group_name_H-M   'P 1'
#
loop_
_entity.id
_entity.type
_entity.pdbx_description
1 polymer ?
#
loop_
_entity_poly.entity_id
_entity_poly.type
_entity_poly.pdbx_seq_one_letter_code
_entity_poly.pdbx_strand_id
1 'polypeptide(L)'
;MFSGWEDYSFRVLFGDTAKLHSKTEKTIHLKGIDYPKFKLFLFSLLWRMSVAKGDFWKEVNLGPLEARLRECLLTSDPLTSDEFPCLLCPVLIDGHYDSGWLMPPDKIRVNGCTVYRIIINGILFSFFASSQADQLKLGSYSINEKGEMKLIVEEARQIPYVSQILLALGKAIHQRKDS
;
A
#
# COMPACT_ATOMS: atom_id res chain seq x y z
N MET A 1 -7.38 -18.35 -8.31
CA MET A 1 -5.91 -18.35 -8.17
C MET A 1 -5.40 -17.16 -7.35
N PHE A 2 -5.95 -15.93 -7.50
CA PHE A 2 -5.59 -14.78 -6.64
C PHE A 2 -6.24 -14.74 -5.23
N SER A 3 -7.38 -15.43 -5.04
CA SER A 3 -8.14 -15.40 -3.77
C SER A 3 -7.35 -15.89 -2.56
N GLY A 4 -6.43 -16.86 -2.74
CA GLY A 4 -5.65 -17.42 -1.64
C GLY A 4 -4.65 -16.42 -1.04
N TRP A 5 -4.10 -15.52 -1.84
CA TRP A 5 -3.21 -14.46 -1.35
C TRP A 5 -3.98 -13.33 -0.67
N GLU A 6 -5.18 -13.02 -1.14
CA GLU A 6 -6.05 -12.01 -0.53
C GLU A 6 -6.50 -12.44 0.87
N ASP A 7 -6.99 -13.68 1.02
CA ASP A 7 -7.38 -14.22 2.33
C ASP A 7 -6.18 -14.25 3.30
N TYR A 8 -5.02 -14.68 2.83
CA TYR A 8 -3.80 -14.67 3.62
C TYR A 8 -3.42 -13.26 4.07
N SER A 9 -3.45 -12.29 3.15
CA SER A 9 -2.99 -10.93 3.41
C SER A 9 -3.98 -10.16 4.29
N PHE A 10 -5.28 -10.43 4.15
CA PHE A 10 -6.30 -9.95 5.07
C PHE A 10 -6.01 -10.44 6.50
N ARG A 11 -5.70 -11.72 6.69
CA ARG A 11 -5.34 -12.27 8.01
C ARG A 11 -3.99 -11.75 8.54
N VAL A 12 -3.06 -11.36 7.68
CA VAL A 12 -1.81 -10.68 8.09
C VAL A 12 -2.09 -9.28 8.61
N LEU A 13 -2.96 -8.52 7.94
CA LEU A 13 -3.21 -7.11 8.27
C LEU A 13 -4.25 -6.91 9.39
N PHE A 14 -5.26 -7.77 9.44
CA PHE A 14 -6.44 -7.61 10.31
C PHE A 14 -6.73 -8.83 11.19
N GLY A 15 -5.99 -9.92 11.01
CA GLY A 15 -6.13 -11.15 11.79
C GLY A 15 -4.93 -11.40 12.69
N ASP A 16 -4.68 -12.68 12.96
CA ASP A 16 -3.69 -13.20 13.89
C ASP A 16 -2.48 -13.87 13.20
N THR A 17 -2.41 -13.81 11.87
CA THR A 17 -1.35 -14.49 11.12
C THR A 17 0.02 -13.86 11.34
N ALA A 18 0.08 -12.52 11.40
CA ALA A 18 1.31 -11.82 11.73
C ALA A 18 1.46 -11.66 13.24
N LYS A 19 2.65 -11.95 13.75
CA LYS A 19 2.98 -11.75 15.16
C LYS A 19 3.44 -10.31 15.37
N LEU A 20 2.79 -9.62 16.30
CA LEU A 20 3.29 -8.33 16.78
C LEU A 20 4.62 -8.52 17.49
N HIS A 21 5.70 -7.94 16.96
CA HIS A 21 7.02 -7.99 17.58
C HIS A 21 7.28 -6.78 18.46
N SER A 22 6.94 -5.58 17.98
CA SER A 22 6.97 -4.36 18.78
C SER A 22 5.99 -3.32 18.24
N LYS A 23 5.54 -2.42 19.11
CA LYS A 23 4.69 -1.28 18.76
C LYS A 23 5.13 -0.05 19.54
N THR A 24 5.25 1.07 18.84
CA THR A 24 5.33 2.41 19.42
C THR A 24 4.12 3.22 18.94
N GLU A 25 4.03 4.49 19.32
CA GLU A 25 3.00 5.40 18.79
C GLU A 25 3.08 5.55 17.26
N LYS A 26 4.30 5.53 16.68
CA LYS A 26 4.53 5.82 15.26
C LYS A 26 4.88 4.59 14.42
N THR A 27 5.21 3.47 15.04
CA THR A 27 5.69 2.29 14.31
C THR A 27 5.11 0.99 14.84
N ILE A 28 4.78 0.08 13.93
CA ILE A 28 4.38 -1.30 14.25
C ILE A 28 5.34 -2.23 13.52
N HIS A 29 5.94 -3.17 14.24
CA HIS A 29 6.82 -4.17 13.67
C HIS A 29 6.15 -5.54 13.77
N LEU A 30 5.93 -6.15 12.61
CA LEU A 30 5.32 -7.48 12.46
C LEU A 30 6.37 -8.50 12.04
N LYS A 31 6.21 -9.75 12.50
CA LYS A 31 7.03 -10.91 12.12
C LYS A 31 6.18 -12.15 11.84
N GLY A 32 6.79 -13.16 11.26
CA GLY A 32 6.14 -14.45 10.99
C GLY A 32 5.24 -14.42 9.75
N ILE A 33 5.48 -13.45 8.85
CA ILE A 33 4.75 -13.33 7.59
C ILE A 33 5.42 -14.23 6.54
N ASP A 34 4.63 -14.94 5.75
CA ASP A 34 5.05 -15.68 4.57
C ASP A 34 5.38 -14.66 3.47
N TYR A 35 6.68 -14.37 3.35
CA TYR A 35 7.20 -13.34 2.44
C TYR A 35 6.69 -13.54 1.00
N PRO A 36 6.85 -14.72 0.36
CA PRO A 36 6.37 -14.92 -0.99
C PRO A 36 4.88 -14.64 -1.14
N LYS A 37 4.02 -15.16 -0.26
CA LYS A 37 2.56 -14.96 -0.37
C LYS A 37 2.17 -13.50 -0.23
N PHE A 38 2.72 -12.80 0.77
CA PHE A 38 2.34 -11.41 1.02
C PHE A 38 2.90 -10.47 -0.06
N LYS A 39 4.13 -10.72 -0.55
CA LYS A 39 4.74 -9.94 -1.63
C LYS A 39 3.99 -10.13 -2.96
N LEU A 40 3.58 -11.36 -3.28
CA LEU A 40 2.76 -11.64 -4.47
C LEU A 40 1.35 -11.03 -4.38
N PHE A 41 0.76 -10.95 -3.18
CA PHE A 41 -0.45 -10.15 -2.96
C PHE A 41 -0.23 -8.68 -3.34
N LEU A 42 0.84 -8.06 -2.84
CA LEU A 42 1.17 -6.67 -3.15
C LEU A 42 1.37 -6.45 -4.66
N PHE A 43 2.06 -7.38 -5.34
CA PHE A 43 2.22 -7.33 -6.79
C PHE A 43 0.88 -7.47 -7.51
N SER A 44 0.00 -8.36 -7.04
CA SER A 44 -1.32 -8.54 -7.64
C SER A 44 -2.17 -7.29 -7.52
N LEU A 45 -2.08 -6.59 -6.38
CA LEU A 45 -2.79 -5.34 -6.16
C LEU A 45 -2.28 -4.25 -7.12
N LEU A 46 -0.97 -4.03 -7.17
CA LEU A 46 -0.35 -3.04 -8.05
C LEU A 46 -0.62 -3.33 -9.53
N TRP A 47 -0.52 -4.58 -9.96
CA TRP A 47 -0.81 -4.98 -11.33
C TRP A 47 -2.28 -4.72 -11.70
N ARG A 48 -3.23 -5.10 -10.84
CA ARG A 48 -4.66 -4.82 -11.05
C ARG A 48 -4.96 -3.33 -11.14
N MET A 49 -4.29 -2.51 -10.32
CA MET A 49 -4.42 -1.06 -10.40
C MET A 49 -3.98 -0.52 -11.77
N SER A 50 -2.95 -1.09 -12.40
CA SER A 50 -2.44 -0.67 -13.72
C SER A 50 -3.36 -1.04 -14.88
N VAL A 51 -4.00 -2.22 -14.82
CA VAL A 51 -4.86 -2.72 -15.91
C VAL A 51 -6.33 -2.35 -15.76
N ALA A 52 -6.72 -1.85 -14.59
CA ALA A 52 -8.09 -1.40 -14.33
C ALA A 52 -8.44 -0.15 -15.13
N LYS A 53 -9.71 -0.04 -15.55
CA LYS A 53 -10.22 1.06 -16.38
C LYS A 53 -11.15 1.97 -15.58
N GLY A 54 -11.23 3.22 -16.01
CA GLY A 54 -12.13 4.23 -15.44
C GLY A 54 -11.40 5.31 -14.64
N ASP A 55 -12.10 6.41 -14.35
CA ASP A 55 -11.52 7.62 -13.75
C ASP A 55 -10.88 7.38 -12.38
N PHE A 56 -11.33 6.34 -11.67
CA PHE A 56 -10.74 5.96 -10.38
C PHE A 56 -9.27 5.54 -10.53
N TRP A 57 -8.90 4.83 -11.61
CA TRP A 57 -7.57 4.23 -11.78
C TRP A 57 -6.63 5.06 -12.67
N LYS A 58 -7.11 6.18 -13.21
CA LYS A 58 -6.46 6.95 -14.28
C LYS A 58 -5.02 7.40 -13.99
N GLU A 59 -4.65 7.52 -12.72
CA GLU A 59 -3.31 7.97 -12.33
C GLU A 59 -2.26 6.85 -12.38
N VAL A 60 -2.69 5.58 -12.41
CA VAL A 60 -1.82 4.41 -12.36
C VAL A 60 -1.49 3.93 -13.77
N ASN A 61 -0.19 3.96 -14.12
CA ASN A 61 0.30 3.41 -15.38
C ASN A 61 1.72 2.88 -15.20
N LEU A 62 1.88 1.55 -15.15
CA LEU A 62 3.19 0.93 -14.96
C LEU A 62 4.06 0.93 -16.23
N GLY A 63 3.48 1.21 -17.40
CA GLY A 63 4.18 1.14 -18.68
C GLY A 63 4.92 -0.20 -18.85
N PRO A 64 6.22 -0.18 -19.19
CA PRO A 64 7.01 -1.42 -19.35
C PRO A 64 7.08 -2.30 -18.10
N LEU A 65 6.91 -1.74 -16.90
CA LEU A 65 6.96 -2.50 -15.66
C LEU A 65 5.75 -3.42 -15.49
N GLU A 66 4.65 -3.17 -16.20
CA GLU A 66 3.44 -4.01 -16.15
C GLU A 66 3.71 -5.44 -16.59
N ALA A 67 4.45 -5.61 -17.70
CA ALA A 67 4.78 -6.92 -18.26
C ALA A 67 5.66 -7.72 -17.29
N ARG A 68 6.65 -7.06 -16.69
CA ARG A 68 7.51 -7.64 -15.66
C ARG A 68 6.71 -8.10 -14.44
N LEU A 69 5.82 -7.25 -13.93
CA LEU A 69 5.00 -7.59 -12.77
C LEU A 69 4.04 -8.74 -13.08
N ARG A 70 3.48 -8.77 -14.30
CA ARG A 70 2.65 -9.89 -14.79
C ARG A 70 3.43 -11.20 -14.83
N GLU A 71 4.67 -11.18 -15.31
CA GLU A 71 5.54 -12.36 -15.35
C GLU A 71 5.78 -12.91 -13.95
N CYS A 72 6.18 -12.06 -13.00
CA CYS A 72 6.36 -12.44 -11.59
C CYS A 72 5.12 -13.10 -10.99
N LEU A 73 3.93 -12.59 -11.32
CA LEU A 73 2.66 -13.16 -10.87
C LEU A 73 2.38 -14.54 -11.50
N LEU A 74 2.72 -14.75 -12.77
CA LEU A 74 2.54 -16.03 -13.47
C LEU A 74 3.51 -17.10 -12.97
N THR A 75 4.74 -16.71 -12.66
CA THR A 75 5.79 -17.61 -12.17
C THR A 75 5.79 -17.75 -10.64
N SER A 76 4.96 -16.98 -9.93
CA SER A 76 4.96 -16.86 -8.47
C SER A 76 6.34 -16.49 -7.90
N ASP A 77 7.06 -15.63 -8.61
CA ASP A 77 8.35 -15.07 -8.18
C ASP A 77 8.12 -13.78 -7.37
N PRO A 78 8.39 -13.77 -6.05
CA PRO A 78 8.19 -12.58 -5.23
C PRO A 78 9.28 -11.52 -5.41
N LEU A 79 10.34 -11.81 -6.17
CA LEU A 79 11.55 -11.00 -6.25
C LEU A 79 12.19 -10.76 -4.87
N THR A 80 13.17 -9.86 -4.81
CA THR A 80 13.75 -9.40 -3.54
C THR A 80 12.92 -8.28 -2.90
N SER A 81 13.13 -8.05 -1.61
CA SER A 81 12.39 -7.05 -0.84
C SER A 81 12.59 -5.61 -1.35
N ASP A 82 13.76 -5.34 -1.93
CA ASP A 82 14.13 -4.06 -2.55
C ASP A 82 13.51 -3.86 -3.94
N GLU A 83 12.96 -4.91 -4.56
CA GLU A 83 12.30 -4.81 -5.87
C GLU A 83 10.80 -4.60 -5.69
N PHE A 84 10.27 -3.49 -6.24
CA PHE A 84 8.90 -3.05 -6.01
C PHE A 84 8.51 -3.06 -4.52
N PRO A 85 9.25 -2.37 -3.64
CA PRO A 85 8.90 -2.30 -2.23
C PRO A 85 7.56 -1.57 -2.09
N CYS A 86 6.72 -2.08 -1.20
CA CYS A 86 5.49 -1.42 -0.80
C CYS A 86 5.59 -1.08 0.68
N LEU A 87 5.53 0.21 1.00
CA LEU A 87 5.40 0.67 2.37
C LEU A 87 3.92 0.72 2.73
N LEU A 88 3.59 0.25 3.94
CA LEU A 88 2.23 0.26 4.45
C LEU A 88 2.16 1.24 5.62
N CYS A 89 1.16 2.11 5.58
CA CYS A 89 0.96 3.15 6.57
C CYS A 89 -0.49 3.15 7.05
N PRO A 90 -0.79 2.61 8.25
CA PRO A 90 -2.08 2.80 8.89
C PRO A 90 -2.31 4.29 9.11
N VAL A 91 -3.41 4.80 8.56
CA VAL A 91 -3.77 6.22 8.64
C VAL A 91 -4.74 6.40 9.80
N LEU A 92 -4.41 7.31 10.71
CA LEU A 92 -5.27 7.72 11.82
C LEU A 92 -6.07 8.97 11.45
N ILE A 93 -7.29 9.05 11.96
CA ILE A 93 -8.12 10.25 11.94
C ILE A 93 -8.41 10.61 13.38
N ASP A 94 -7.85 11.72 13.82
CA ASP A 94 -7.99 12.22 15.19
C ASP A 94 -7.58 11.16 16.22
N GLY A 95 -6.48 10.46 15.96
CA GLY A 95 -5.94 9.41 16.83
C GLY A 95 -6.57 8.03 16.65
N HIS A 96 -7.59 7.89 15.80
CA HIS A 96 -8.33 6.63 15.62
C HIS A 96 -8.11 6.03 14.24
N TYR A 97 -7.87 4.71 14.20
CA TYR A 97 -7.85 3.97 12.95
C TYR A 97 -9.27 3.62 12.51
N ASP A 98 -9.57 3.83 11.22
CA ASP A 98 -10.86 3.53 10.62
C ASP A 98 -10.67 2.74 9.32
N SER A 99 -11.29 1.56 9.24
CA SER A 99 -11.21 0.66 8.08
C SER A 99 -12.23 0.98 6.97
N GLY A 100 -13.08 2.00 7.13
CA GLY A 100 -14.11 2.38 6.15
C GLY A 100 -13.59 3.09 4.89
N TRP A 101 -12.26 3.25 4.75
CA TRP A 101 -11.68 4.17 3.78
C TRP A 101 -11.14 3.45 2.54
N LEU A 102 -11.69 3.83 1.39
CA LEU A 102 -11.13 3.59 0.07
C LEU A 102 -10.96 4.93 -0.63
N MET A 103 -9.73 5.25 -1.03
CA MET A 103 -9.44 6.48 -1.76
C MET A 103 -8.87 6.14 -3.14
N PRO A 104 -9.15 6.94 -4.18
CA PRO A 104 -8.58 6.70 -5.50
C PRO A 104 -7.06 6.66 -5.40
N PRO A 105 -6.38 5.87 -6.23
CA PRO A 105 -4.95 5.92 -6.28
C PRO A 105 -4.45 7.27 -6.80
N ASP A 106 -3.26 7.64 -6.35
CA ASP A 106 -2.51 8.76 -6.90
C ASP A 106 -1.07 8.37 -7.22
N LYS A 107 -0.36 9.30 -7.87
CA LYS A 107 1.02 9.12 -8.32
C LYS A 107 1.87 10.28 -7.82
N ILE A 108 2.96 9.95 -7.14
CA ILE A 108 3.96 10.93 -6.70
C ILE A 108 5.37 10.53 -7.14
N ARG A 109 6.33 11.41 -6.89
CA ARG A 109 7.76 11.18 -7.11
C ARG A 109 8.52 11.34 -5.80
N VAL A 110 9.28 10.32 -5.42
CA VAL A 110 10.13 10.30 -4.22
C VAL A 110 11.52 9.87 -4.63
N ASN A 111 12.53 10.71 -4.43
CA ASN A 111 13.94 10.43 -4.77
C ASN A 111 14.12 9.82 -6.17
N GLY A 112 13.44 10.37 -7.19
CA GLY A 112 13.54 9.85 -8.55
C GLY A 112 12.78 8.53 -8.81
N CYS A 113 12.00 8.03 -7.85
CA CYS A 113 11.14 6.87 -8.01
C CYS A 113 9.67 7.27 -8.19
N THR A 114 8.97 6.56 -9.07
CA THR A 114 7.51 6.70 -9.23
C THR A 114 6.88 5.90 -8.12
N VAL A 115 6.03 6.55 -7.33
CA VAL A 115 5.31 5.90 -6.25
C VAL A 115 3.82 5.98 -6.54
N TYR A 116 3.19 4.82 -6.66
CA TYR A 116 1.73 4.71 -6.72
C TYR A 116 1.20 4.48 -5.33
N ARG A 117 0.22 5.27 -4.92
CA ARG A 117 -0.38 5.12 -3.60
C ARG A 117 -1.86 4.88 -3.70
N ILE A 118 -2.39 4.11 -2.76
CA ILE A 118 -3.82 3.87 -2.62
C ILE A 118 -4.16 3.63 -1.15
N ILE A 119 -5.32 4.09 -0.70
CA ILE A 119 -5.84 3.73 0.63
C ILE A 119 -6.88 2.64 0.45
N ILE A 120 -6.66 1.52 1.13
CA ILE A 120 -7.61 0.41 1.20
C ILE A 120 -7.74 0.04 2.67
N ASN A 121 -8.98 0.05 3.17
CA ASN A 121 -9.29 -0.17 4.57
C ASN A 121 -8.43 0.70 5.50
N GLY A 122 -8.31 2.01 5.24
CA GLY A 122 -7.54 2.92 6.10
C GLY A 122 -6.02 2.69 6.14
N ILE A 123 -5.48 1.79 5.32
CA ILE A 123 -4.04 1.60 5.15
C ILE A 123 -3.62 2.21 3.82
N LEU A 124 -2.68 3.15 3.87
CA LEU A 124 -2.01 3.68 2.71
C LEU A 124 -0.92 2.70 2.24
N PHE A 125 -1.13 2.11 1.07
CA PHE A 125 -0.14 1.33 0.35
C PHE A 125 0.66 2.28 -0.54
N SER A 126 1.98 2.27 -0.45
CA SER A 126 2.88 3.10 -1.26
C SER A 126 3.86 2.21 -2.03
N PHE A 127 3.54 1.96 -3.30
CA PHE A 127 4.30 1.10 -4.21
C PHE A 127 5.37 1.88 -4.94
N PHE A 128 6.64 1.55 -4.70
CA PHE A 128 7.76 2.14 -5.42
C PHE A 128 7.98 1.39 -6.73
N ALA A 129 7.28 1.82 -7.78
CA ALA A 129 7.31 1.23 -9.11
C ALA A 129 8.32 1.96 -10.01
N SER A 130 9.60 1.77 -9.73
CA SER A 130 10.71 2.36 -10.49
C SER A 130 11.82 1.33 -10.67
N SER A 131 12.54 1.39 -11.79
CA SER A 131 13.76 0.60 -11.99
C SER A 131 14.89 0.97 -11.03
N GLN A 132 14.79 2.11 -10.35
CA GLN A 132 15.76 2.61 -9.36
C GLN A 132 15.33 2.36 -7.90
N ALA A 133 14.21 1.67 -7.67
CA ALA A 133 13.66 1.49 -6.32
C ALA A 133 14.60 0.70 -5.40
N ASP A 134 15.41 -0.20 -5.97
CA ASP A 134 16.40 -1.02 -5.28
C ASP A 134 17.56 -0.22 -4.67
N GLN A 135 17.82 0.98 -5.20
CA GLN A 135 18.83 1.91 -4.69
C GLN A 135 18.41 2.56 -3.37
N LEU A 136 17.11 2.61 -3.09
CA LEU A 136 16.57 3.24 -1.88
C LEU A 136 16.68 2.35 -0.63
N LYS A 137 17.00 1.06 -0.79
CA LYS A 137 17.17 0.09 0.31
C LYS A 137 15.97 0.02 1.27
N LEU A 138 14.77 0.11 0.69
CA LEU A 138 13.50 0.10 1.42
C LEU A 138 13.05 -1.30 1.86
N GLY A 139 13.71 -2.37 1.41
CA GLY A 139 13.38 -3.75 1.79
C GLY A 139 13.36 -3.97 3.31
N SER A 140 14.18 -3.22 4.07
CA SER A 140 14.21 -3.27 5.54
C SER A 140 13.02 -2.60 6.25
N TYR A 141 12.17 -1.90 5.49
CA TYR A 141 10.94 -1.26 5.94
C TYR A 141 9.68 -1.90 5.33
N SER A 142 9.76 -2.44 4.11
CA SER A 142 8.69 -3.27 3.54
C SER A 142 8.70 -4.69 4.11
N ILE A 143 7.78 -5.55 3.63
CA ILE A 143 7.88 -6.99 3.84
C ILE A 143 9.20 -7.51 3.23
N ASN A 144 9.92 -8.36 3.96
CA ASN A 144 11.20 -8.91 3.52
C ASN A 144 11.31 -10.42 3.68
N GLU A 145 12.39 -10.99 3.16
CA GLU A 145 12.66 -12.43 3.07
C GLU A 145 12.70 -13.13 4.43
N LYS A 146 12.86 -12.38 5.53
CA LYS A 146 12.77 -12.91 6.92
C LYS A 146 11.33 -12.97 7.44
N GLY A 147 10.35 -12.54 6.65
CA GLY A 147 8.95 -12.46 7.07
C GLY A 147 8.68 -11.32 8.05
N GLU A 148 9.49 -10.25 7.99
CA GLU A 148 9.36 -9.07 8.84
C GLU A 148 8.83 -7.88 8.01
N MET A 149 7.99 -7.05 8.63
CA MET A 149 7.45 -5.84 8.00
C MET A 149 7.30 -4.72 9.03
N LYS A 150 7.65 -3.49 8.65
CA LYS A 150 7.44 -2.30 9.49
C LYS A 150 6.37 -1.42 8.89
N LEU A 151 5.42 -1.03 9.72
CA LEU A 151 4.36 -0.10 9.39
C LEU A 151 4.68 1.23 10.07
N ILE A 152 4.52 2.34 9.34
CA ILE A 152 4.59 3.68 9.90
C ILE A 152 3.17 4.17 10.09
N VAL A 153 2.79 4.47 11.33
CA VAL A 153 1.46 5.00 11.65
C VAL A 153 1.51 6.51 11.50
N GLU A 154 0.56 7.10 10.79
CA GLU A 154 0.56 8.54 10.52
C GLU A 154 -0.85 9.12 10.60
N GLU A 155 -0.94 10.37 11.07
CA GLU A 155 -2.21 11.11 11.09
C GLU A 155 -2.57 11.57 9.66
N ALA A 156 -3.84 11.44 9.29
CA ALA A 156 -4.34 11.83 7.97
C ALA A 156 -3.98 13.28 7.61
N ARG A 157 -3.98 14.16 8.61
CA ARG A 157 -3.62 15.59 8.48
C ARG A 157 -2.16 15.80 8.08
N GLN A 158 -1.28 14.86 8.41
CA GLN A 158 0.15 14.89 8.06
C GLN A 158 0.44 14.32 6.68
N ILE A 159 -0.55 13.69 6.03
CA ILE A 159 -0.42 13.17 4.66
C ILE A 159 -1.14 14.15 3.72
N PRO A 160 -0.44 15.00 2.95
CA PRO A 160 -1.07 16.09 2.20
C PRO A 160 -2.19 15.65 1.27
N TYR A 161 -1.99 14.52 0.57
CA TYR A 161 -2.99 13.91 -0.31
C TYR A 161 -4.29 13.55 0.42
N VAL A 162 -4.17 12.92 1.60
CA VAL A 162 -5.31 12.49 2.40
C VAL A 162 -6.02 13.71 2.98
N SER A 163 -5.25 14.62 3.56
CA SER A 163 -5.75 15.88 4.13
C SER A 163 -6.54 16.71 3.11
N GLN A 164 -6.06 16.83 1.88
CA GLN A 164 -6.76 17.57 0.82
C GLN A 164 -8.10 16.95 0.45
N ILE A 165 -8.17 15.61 0.34
CA ILE A 165 -9.42 14.92 0.02
C ILE A 165 -10.40 15.02 1.19
N LEU A 166 -9.94 14.86 2.43
CA LEU A 166 -10.77 15.06 3.62
C LEU A 166 -11.40 16.45 3.66
N LEU A 167 -10.62 17.49 3.37
CA LEU A 167 -11.11 18.86 3.30
C LEU A 167 -12.14 19.05 2.17
N ALA A 168 -11.92 18.46 1.00
CA ALA A 168 -12.87 18.53 -0.12
C ALA A 168 -14.20 17.83 0.20
N LEU A 169 -14.14 16.64 0.81
CA LEU A 169 -15.31 15.90 1.25
C LEU A 169 -16.08 16.64 2.34
N GLY A 170 -15.37 17.18 3.34
CA GLY A 170 -15.98 17.98 4.41
C GLY A 170 -16.74 19.19 3.88
N LYS A 171 -16.16 19.93 2.92
CA LYS A 171 -16.83 21.05 2.23
C LYS A 171 -18.07 20.61 1.47
N ALA A 172 -17.99 19.51 0.72
CA ALA A 172 -19.13 18.99 -0.05
C ALA A 172 -20.29 18.52 0.85
N ILE A 173 -19.99 17.92 2.00
CA ILE A 173 -21.00 17.51 2.99
C ILE A 173 -21.68 18.73 3.61
N HIS A 174 -20.93 19.78 3.93
CA HIS A 174 -21.49 21.01 4.50
C HIS A 174 -22.44 21.71 3.52
N GLN A 175 -22.03 21.85 2.25
CA GLN A 175 -22.85 22.46 1.20
C GLN A 175 -24.18 21.73 0.95
N ARG A 176 -24.23 20.40 1.15
CA ARG A 176 -25.47 19.60 1.04
C ARG A 176 -26.43 19.75 2.23
N LYS A 177 -25.96 20.27 3.36
CA LYS A 177 -26.81 20.53 4.54
C LYS A 177 -27.47 21.90 4.49
N ASP A 178 -26.90 22.83 3.71
CA ASP A 178 -27.38 24.20 3.53
C ASP A 178 -28.30 24.37 2.30
N SER A 179 -28.60 23.26 1.60
CA SER A 179 -29.48 23.16 0.42
C SER A 179 -30.74 22.37 0.73
#